data_AF-A0A7J6UJQ2-F1
#
_entry.id   AF-A0A7J6UJQ2-F1
#
_cell.length_a   1.000
_cell.length_b   1.000
_cell.length_c   1.000
_cell.angle_alpha   90.00
_cell.angle_beta   90.00
_cell.angle_gamma   90.00
#
_symmetry.space_group_name_H-M   'P 1'
#
loop_
_entity.id
_entity.type
_entity.pdbx_description
1 polymer ?
#
loop_
_entity_poly.entity_id
_entity_poly.type
_entity_poly.pdbx_seq_one_letter_code
_entity_poly.pdbx_strand_id
1 'polypeptide(L)'
;LGTLAYTKAARRQLWVPLIEKAAAKLFGCYEALNSGTISEAMSLFTGYPTTREILFRSPEWLARKNEELKASGADMTAEEEWQSELEVLWARLLTSHEAGYLLGLACAPTFKHTRADLKDKGLQAPHAYSVMDVREVGENRLLLLRNPWGAQSPRSWIGAWSRDSDKWTDELKRELGVVNSAGVSMYDTNSMFWMAWEDVVEYFASLEICRVHEDCPSDAIVRQRCWLPAVTGLGEMFTVTAPDEEDASVDITVYQESNKTRESAVGMASTLVDIGLVVVRIDPSSGEPLECAGTAKKDIMPEVNTELFLKRGETYRIVPLSFSHSMELGHRKSTVAIHSSHALKSVSPPRRMTSVESGLATFLYATVHGKKREVSPPGIAVYICQDSSGTIVCAENKRTDCSFVIELDASESKNVVSSRGSMTTQDTIPPMTRAVLMTLSPEKNATKFQLSLAMAHGVQPGDGGGGIFFPPPADVTMHVFLPIAHRPQQIVSSSTSSSSAAAESSAQPPSTQQRIKTLFDEFARGIDSALKLLGLRPGAQEDDLCGVVSRNQIRCIGHDSQ
;
A
#
# COMPACT_ATOMS: atom_id res chain seq x y z
N LEU A 1 15.52 38.75 -18.46
CA LEU A 1 16.11 37.44 -18.09
C LEU A 1 14.97 36.53 -17.66
N GLY A 2 14.80 35.40 -18.34
CA GLY A 2 13.73 34.43 -18.02
C GLY A 2 14.01 33.71 -16.70
N THR A 3 12.97 33.43 -15.92
CA THR A 3 13.04 32.60 -14.72
C THR A 3 12.36 31.26 -14.98
N LEU A 4 12.88 30.17 -14.39
CA LEU A 4 12.19 28.87 -14.42
C LEU A 4 10.77 29.02 -13.84
N ALA A 5 9.79 28.41 -14.49
CA ALA A 5 8.39 28.46 -14.07
C ALA A 5 8.03 27.39 -13.03
N TYR A 6 8.67 26.21 -13.09
CA TYR A 6 8.44 25.07 -12.19
C TYR A 6 9.53 24.96 -11.11
N THR A 7 9.90 23.74 -10.70
CA THR A 7 10.86 23.52 -9.61
C THR A 7 12.17 24.27 -9.85
N LYS A 8 12.75 24.74 -8.73
CA LYS A 8 14.03 25.45 -8.68
C LYS A 8 14.86 24.81 -7.60
N ALA A 9 16.11 24.50 -7.92
CA ALA A 9 17.08 24.15 -6.90
C ALA A 9 17.83 25.41 -6.43
N ALA A 10 18.29 25.37 -5.18
CA ALA A 10 19.24 26.36 -4.70
C ALA A 10 20.51 26.37 -5.57
N ARG A 11 21.24 27.50 -5.55
CA ARG A 11 22.51 27.67 -6.27
C ARG A 11 22.43 27.43 -7.79
N ARG A 12 21.27 27.67 -8.40
CA ARG A 12 21.03 27.53 -9.86
C ARG A 12 21.36 26.14 -10.41
N GLN A 13 21.21 25.10 -9.59
CA GLN A 13 21.39 23.72 -10.06
C GLN A 13 20.20 23.29 -10.94
N LEU A 14 20.49 22.60 -12.05
CA LEU A 14 19.47 22.19 -13.03
C LEU A 14 18.96 20.75 -12.86
N TRP A 15 19.57 19.95 -11.99
CA TRP A 15 19.21 18.54 -11.86
C TRP A 15 17.75 18.36 -11.37
N VAL A 16 17.28 19.17 -10.42
CA VAL A 16 15.87 19.11 -9.95
C VAL A 16 14.87 19.43 -11.07
N PRO A 17 14.97 20.57 -11.79
CA PRO A 17 14.09 20.85 -12.94
C PRO A 17 14.13 19.77 -14.02
N LEU A 18 15.29 19.14 -14.26
CA LEU A 18 15.43 18.09 -15.26
C LEU A 18 14.76 16.78 -14.84
N ILE A 19 14.84 16.41 -13.55
CA ILE A 19 14.10 15.27 -13.00
C ILE A 19 12.59 15.52 -13.11
N GLU A 20 12.12 16.70 -12.69
CA GLU A 20 10.70 17.05 -12.79
C GLU A 20 10.22 16.98 -14.25
N LYS A 21 11.02 17.48 -15.20
CA LYS A 21 10.73 17.37 -16.64
C LYS A 21 10.66 15.91 -17.11
N ALA A 22 11.56 15.05 -16.64
CA ALA A 22 11.56 13.63 -17.00
C ALA A 22 10.32 12.92 -16.44
N ALA A 23 9.93 13.21 -15.20
CA ALA A 23 8.69 12.74 -14.60
C ALA A 23 7.47 13.24 -15.39
N ALA A 24 7.38 14.55 -15.67
CA ALA A 24 6.32 15.13 -16.49
C ALA A 24 6.20 14.45 -17.86
N LYS A 25 7.32 14.10 -18.49
CA LYS A 25 7.34 13.35 -19.76
C LYS A 25 6.78 11.93 -19.59
N LEU A 26 7.13 11.24 -18.51
CA LEU A 26 6.62 9.90 -18.20
C LEU A 26 5.10 9.92 -17.99
N PHE A 27 4.60 10.94 -17.28
CA PHE A 27 3.18 11.13 -17.01
C PHE A 27 2.42 11.88 -18.12
N GLY A 28 3.10 12.26 -19.21
CA GLY A 28 2.53 12.91 -20.38
C GLY A 28 2.64 14.45 -20.40
N CYS A 29 2.47 15.12 -19.27
CA CYS A 29 2.65 16.58 -19.14
C CYS A 29 2.97 17.02 -17.69
N TYR A 30 3.30 18.31 -17.50
CA TYR A 30 3.53 18.87 -16.16
C TYR A 30 2.26 18.93 -15.31
N GLU A 31 1.10 19.18 -15.92
CA GLU A 31 -0.17 19.24 -15.21
C GLU A 31 -0.53 17.88 -14.58
N ALA A 32 -0.12 16.77 -15.21
CA ALA A 32 -0.31 15.42 -14.69
C ALA A 32 0.50 15.11 -13.42
N LEU A 33 1.45 15.98 -13.04
CA LEU A 33 2.18 15.91 -11.77
C LEU A 33 1.42 16.56 -10.61
N ASN A 34 0.39 17.36 -10.89
CA ASN A 34 -0.40 17.99 -9.83
C ASN A 34 -1.15 16.92 -9.02
N SER A 35 -1.19 17.11 -7.70
CA SER A 35 -1.91 16.24 -6.75
C SER A 35 -1.34 14.83 -6.57
N GLY A 36 -0.05 14.60 -6.87
CA GLY A 36 0.64 13.36 -6.48
C GLY A 36 0.79 13.19 -4.97
N THR A 37 0.88 11.95 -4.49
CA THR A 37 1.20 11.64 -3.09
C THR A 37 2.72 11.53 -2.88
N ILE A 38 3.16 11.55 -1.62
CA ILE A 38 4.58 11.34 -1.29
C ILE A 38 5.00 9.93 -1.70
N SER A 39 4.12 8.95 -1.51
CA SER A 39 4.33 7.55 -1.83
C SER A 39 4.50 7.30 -3.31
N GLU A 40 3.68 7.95 -4.15
CA GLU A 40 3.84 7.87 -5.60
C GLU A 40 5.23 8.40 -6.02
N ALA A 41 5.67 9.51 -5.43
CA ALA A 41 6.99 10.06 -5.71
C ALA A 41 8.13 9.18 -5.20
N MET A 42 8.03 8.66 -3.98
CA MET A 42 9.03 7.76 -3.39
C MET A 42 9.14 6.46 -4.19
N SER A 43 8.02 5.80 -4.49
CA SER A 43 7.99 4.59 -5.31
C SER A 43 8.51 4.86 -6.74
N LEU A 44 8.23 6.03 -7.33
CA LEU A 44 8.75 6.40 -8.65
C LEU A 44 10.27 6.56 -8.66
N PHE A 45 10.84 7.24 -7.65
CA PHE A 45 12.26 7.58 -7.65
C PHE A 45 13.15 6.49 -7.05
N THR A 46 12.61 5.66 -6.17
CA THR A 46 13.38 4.60 -5.48
C THR A 46 13.06 3.22 -6.04
N GLY A 47 11.83 2.98 -6.51
CA GLY A 47 11.36 1.66 -6.90
C GLY A 47 11.09 0.71 -5.73
N TYR A 48 11.18 1.19 -4.48
CA TYR A 48 10.93 0.42 -3.27
C TYR A 48 9.48 0.55 -2.80
N PRO A 49 8.98 -0.39 -1.98
CA PRO A 49 7.65 -0.36 -1.40
C PRO A 49 7.46 0.88 -0.52
N THR A 50 6.32 1.55 -0.68
CA THR A 50 5.94 2.65 0.20
C THR A 50 4.61 2.33 0.90
N THR A 51 4.57 2.45 2.22
CA THR A 51 3.32 2.36 2.99
C THR A 51 2.80 3.75 3.32
N ARG A 52 1.48 3.87 3.39
CA ARG A 52 0.78 5.12 3.75
C ARG A 52 -0.19 4.85 4.87
N GLU A 53 -0.08 5.66 5.91
CA GLU A 53 -0.74 5.45 7.19
C GLU A 53 -1.52 6.69 7.56
N ILE A 54 -2.84 6.53 7.72
CA ILE A 54 -3.72 7.65 8.03
C ILE A 54 -3.65 7.96 9.53
N LEU A 55 -3.27 9.20 9.86
CA LEU A 55 -3.05 9.65 11.25
C LEU A 55 -4.32 10.20 11.92
N PHE A 56 -5.48 10.04 11.30
CA PHE A 56 -6.76 10.45 11.87
C PHE A 56 -7.87 9.41 11.64
N ARG A 57 -8.92 9.49 12.45
CA ARG A 57 -10.17 8.76 12.27
C ARG A 57 -11.33 9.74 12.33
N SER A 58 -12.26 9.65 11.39
CA SER A 58 -13.43 10.54 11.36
C SER A 58 -14.40 10.21 12.49
N PRO A 59 -15.26 11.16 12.90
CA PRO A 59 -16.32 10.90 13.89
C PRO A 59 -17.26 9.76 13.47
N GLU A 60 -17.54 9.65 12.17
CA GLU A 60 -18.34 8.57 11.59
C GLU A 60 -17.66 7.19 11.77
N TRP A 61 -16.33 7.14 11.62
CA TRP A 61 -15.56 5.93 11.85
C TRP A 61 -15.64 5.51 13.33
N LEU A 62 -15.45 6.46 14.25
CA LEU A 62 -15.51 6.20 15.70
C LEU A 62 -16.89 5.69 16.11
N ALA A 63 -17.96 6.30 15.61
CA ALA A 63 -19.33 5.88 15.87
C ALA A 63 -19.57 4.44 15.40
N ARG A 64 -19.23 4.13 14.14
CA ARG A 64 -19.36 2.78 13.58
C ARG A 64 -18.55 1.76 14.36
N LYS A 65 -17.30 2.08 14.69
CA LYS A 65 -16.39 1.17 15.41
C LYS A 65 -16.89 0.89 16.83
N ASN A 66 -17.40 1.91 17.53
CA ASN A 66 -18.00 1.74 18.85
C ASN A 66 -19.26 0.86 18.82
N GLU A 67 -20.10 0.97 17.77
CA GLU A 67 -21.22 0.04 17.57
C GLU A 67 -20.74 -1.40 17.34
N GLU A 68 -19.67 -1.58 16.56
CA GLU A 68 -19.06 -2.90 16.31
C GLU A 68 -18.48 -3.53 17.59
N LEU A 69 -17.74 -2.75 18.39
CA LEU A 69 -17.14 -3.20 19.64
C LEU A 69 -18.23 -3.63 20.64
N LYS A 70 -19.29 -2.83 20.76
CA LYS A 70 -20.48 -3.18 21.57
C LYS A 70 -21.16 -4.46 21.09
N ALA A 71 -21.33 -4.64 19.79
CA ALA A 71 -21.92 -5.86 19.23
C ALA A 71 -21.04 -7.10 19.45
N SER A 72 -19.72 -6.92 19.52
CA SER A 72 -18.76 -8.01 19.79
C SER A 72 -18.57 -8.34 21.29
N GLY A 73 -19.14 -7.52 22.19
CA GLY A 73 -18.95 -7.66 23.63
C GLY A 73 -17.55 -7.28 24.13
N ALA A 74 -16.82 -6.46 23.36
CA ALA A 74 -15.50 -5.97 23.76
C ALA A 74 -15.62 -4.89 24.85
N ASP A 75 -14.68 -4.91 25.81
CA ASP A 75 -14.61 -3.95 26.94
C ASP A 75 -13.82 -2.67 26.60
N MET A 76 -13.37 -2.53 25.35
CA MET A 76 -12.54 -1.42 24.88
C MET A 76 -13.35 -0.45 24.02
N THR A 77 -13.04 0.84 24.12
CA THR A 77 -13.59 1.90 23.25
C THR A 77 -12.81 2.03 21.94
N ALA A 78 -13.44 2.59 20.90
CA ALA A 78 -12.76 2.86 19.64
C ALA A 78 -11.58 3.83 19.81
N GLU A 79 -11.67 4.74 20.77
CA GLU A 79 -10.62 5.68 21.14
C GLU A 79 -9.40 4.98 21.76
N GLU A 80 -9.59 4.03 22.68
CA GLU A 80 -8.50 3.25 23.28
C GLU A 80 -7.82 2.31 22.26
N GLU A 81 -8.59 1.71 21.36
CA GLU A 81 -8.03 0.93 20.25
C GLU A 81 -7.20 1.82 19.33
N TRP A 82 -7.69 3.02 19.01
CA TRP A 82 -6.94 3.99 18.22
C TRP A 82 -5.64 4.44 18.90
N GLN A 83 -5.64 4.66 20.22
CA GLN A 83 -4.40 4.94 20.95
C GLN A 83 -3.42 3.77 20.87
N SER A 84 -3.91 2.54 20.96
CA SER A 84 -3.08 1.34 20.81
C SER A 84 -2.48 1.23 19.40
N GLU A 85 -3.26 1.57 18.35
CA GLU A 85 -2.75 1.66 16.98
C GLU A 85 -1.65 2.73 16.86
N LEU A 86 -1.81 3.90 17.49
CA LEU A 86 -0.81 4.97 17.49
C LEU A 86 0.51 4.56 18.15
N GLU A 87 0.46 3.76 19.22
CA GLU A 87 1.66 3.20 19.86
C GLU A 87 2.42 2.26 18.92
N VAL A 88 1.70 1.40 18.19
CA VAL A 88 2.29 0.53 17.17
C VAL A 88 2.89 1.35 16.03
N LEU A 89 2.20 2.43 15.62
CA LEU A 89 2.70 3.36 14.61
C LEU A 89 3.99 4.07 15.05
N TRP A 90 4.06 4.52 16.31
CA TRP A 90 5.27 5.11 16.88
C TRP A 90 6.44 4.13 16.87
N ALA A 91 6.23 2.92 17.38
CA ALA A 91 7.26 1.89 17.41
C ALA A 91 7.78 1.57 15.99
N ARG A 92 6.87 1.47 15.01
CA ARG A 92 7.25 1.25 13.61
C ARG A 92 7.98 2.45 13.00
N LEU A 93 7.59 3.68 13.33
CA LEU A 93 8.27 4.88 12.87
C LEU A 93 9.72 4.91 13.37
N LEU A 94 9.94 4.60 14.65
CA LEU A 94 11.27 4.56 15.26
C LEU A 94 12.15 3.49 14.60
N THR A 95 11.67 2.25 14.48
CA THR A 95 12.45 1.17 13.84
C THR A 95 12.69 1.43 12.36
N SER A 96 11.76 2.08 11.66
CA SER A 96 11.93 2.48 10.26
C SER A 96 13.02 3.55 10.11
N HIS A 97 13.08 4.50 11.03
CA HIS A 97 14.13 5.52 11.06
C HIS A 97 15.50 4.90 11.33
N GLU A 98 15.60 3.99 12.31
CA GLU A 98 16.83 3.26 12.62
C GLU A 98 17.30 2.38 11.45
N ALA A 99 16.37 1.81 10.69
CA ALA A 99 16.65 1.06 9.46
C ALA A 99 17.10 1.94 8.28
N GLY A 100 17.04 3.27 8.41
CA GLY A 100 17.43 4.21 7.36
C GLY A 100 16.39 4.41 6.25
N TYR A 101 15.12 4.04 6.50
CA TYR A 101 14.06 4.22 5.52
C TYR A 101 13.72 5.69 5.28
N LEU A 102 13.16 5.99 4.11
CA LEU A 102 12.71 7.34 3.79
C LEU A 102 11.33 7.57 4.41
N LEU A 103 11.21 8.67 5.15
CA LEU A 103 10.02 8.98 5.93
C LEU A 103 9.45 10.33 5.51
N GLY A 104 8.14 10.38 5.27
CA GLY A 104 7.42 11.57 4.84
C GLY A 104 6.11 11.76 5.59
N LEU A 105 5.70 13.01 5.74
CA LEU A 105 4.42 13.38 6.33
C LEU A 105 3.65 14.28 5.37
N ALA A 106 2.39 13.94 5.11
CA ALA A 106 1.48 14.78 4.34
C ALA A 106 0.66 15.66 5.27
N CYS A 107 0.81 16.98 5.16
CA CYS A 107 -0.03 17.95 5.85
C CYS A 107 -1.14 18.39 4.90
N ALA A 108 -2.39 18.06 5.21
CA ALA A 108 -3.55 18.44 4.42
C ALA A 108 -4.70 18.84 5.34
N PRO A 109 -5.63 19.71 4.91
CA PRO A 109 -6.82 20.00 5.68
C PRO A 109 -7.61 18.71 5.94
N THR A 110 -8.05 18.53 7.18
CA THR A 110 -8.85 17.38 7.60
C THR A 110 -10.17 17.88 8.22
N PHE A 111 -10.99 16.98 8.75
CA PHE A 111 -12.15 17.36 9.54
C PHE A 111 -11.77 18.03 10.87
N LYS A 112 -10.52 17.85 11.35
CA LYS A 112 -10.03 18.46 12.60
C LYS A 112 -9.57 19.91 12.40
N HIS A 113 -8.77 20.14 11.36
CA HIS A 113 -8.10 21.42 11.12
C HIS A 113 -8.29 21.88 9.68
N THR A 114 -8.77 23.12 9.52
CA THR A 114 -8.85 23.78 8.23
C THR A 114 -7.47 24.25 7.76
N ARG A 115 -7.37 24.69 6.50
CA ARG A 115 -6.15 25.30 5.97
C ARG A 115 -5.74 26.57 6.75
N ALA A 116 -6.70 27.31 7.30
CA ALA A 116 -6.43 28.49 8.11
C ALA A 116 -5.81 28.09 9.46
N ASP A 117 -6.39 27.12 10.15
CA ASP A 117 -5.88 26.64 11.45
C ASP A 117 -4.45 26.11 11.33
N LEU A 118 -4.17 25.32 10.29
CA LEU A 118 -2.82 24.81 10.00
C LEU A 118 -1.83 25.96 9.72
N LYS A 119 -2.27 26.97 8.96
CA LYS A 119 -1.47 28.16 8.68
C LYS A 119 -1.16 28.95 9.95
N ASP A 120 -2.13 29.08 10.85
CA ASP A 120 -1.97 29.80 12.12
C ASP A 120 -1.00 29.10 13.05
N LYS A 121 -0.84 27.77 12.91
CA LYS A 121 0.20 26.97 13.57
C LYS A 121 1.56 26.98 12.87
N GLY A 122 1.73 27.76 11.80
CA GLY A 122 2.97 27.81 11.04
C GLY A 122 3.19 26.59 10.14
N LEU A 123 2.13 25.82 9.84
CA LEU A 123 2.17 24.71 8.90
C LEU A 123 1.68 25.13 7.51
N GLN A 124 2.08 24.35 6.53
CA GLN A 124 1.76 24.55 5.13
C GLN A 124 0.88 23.40 4.67
N ALA A 125 -0.27 23.72 4.10
CA ALA A 125 -1.24 22.74 3.67
C ALA A 125 -1.97 23.19 2.39
N PRO A 126 -2.29 22.27 1.46
CA PRO A 126 -1.74 20.91 1.39
C PRO A 126 -0.23 20.96 1.08
N HIS A 127 0.58 20.12 1.74
CA HIS A 127 2.04 20.09 1.56
C HIS A 127 2.69 18.81 2.08
N ALA A 128 3.87 18.48 1.56
CA ALA A 128 4.69 17.37 2.01
C ALA A 128 5.86 17.84 2.88
N TYR A 129 6.11 17.13 3.99
CA TYR A 129 7.23 17.34 4.90
C TYR A 129 8.09 16.08 4.93
N SER A 130 9.41 16.24 5.03
CA SER A 130 10.34 15.12 5.23
C SER A 130 10.58 14.92 6.71
N VAL A 131 10.55 13.69 7.19
CA VAL A 131 11.00 13.34 8.54
C VAL A 131 12.49 13.05 8.48
N MET A 132 13.26 13.75 9.29
CA MET A 132 14.73 13.78 9.22
C MET A 132 15.37 13.06 10.41
N ASP A 133 14.72 13.12 11.57
CA ASP A 133 15.12 12.43 12.79
C ASP A 133 13.89 12.02 13.59
N VAL A 134 13.98 10.91 14.31
CA VAL A 134 12.95 10.39 15.21
C VAL A 134 13.65 9.99 16.51
N ARG A 135 13.22 10.58 17.63
CA ARG A 135 13.89 10.40 18.92
C ARG A 135 12.89 10.21 20.05
N GLU A 136 13.22 9.31 20.95
CA GLU A 136 12.58 9.17 22.25
C GLU A 136 13.60 9.58 23.32
N VAL A 137 13.30 10.66 24.07
CA VAL A 137 14.18 11.18 25.12
C VAL A 137 13.37 11.45 26.38
N GLY A 138 13.62 10.64 27.41
CA GLY A 138 12.78 10.60 28.61
C GLY A 138 11.36 10.18 28.24
N GLU A 139 10.39 11.04 28.55
CA GLU A 139 8.97 10.83 28.19
C GLU A 139 8.60 11.51 26.86
N ASN A 140 9.56 12.16 26.17
CA ASN A 140 9.27 12.95 24.98
C ASN A 140 9.54 12.15 23.71
N ARG A 141 8.50 12.05 22.87
CA ARG A 141 8.56 11.45 21.53
C ARG A 141 8.59 12.57 20.50
N LEU A 142 9.73 12.74 19.83
CA LEU A 142 10.01 13.92 19.02
C LEU A 142 10.43 13.55 17.60
N LEU A 143 9.95 14.33 16.63
CA LEU A 143 10.34 14.21 15.23
C LEU A 143 10.96 15.53 14.76
N LEU A 144 12.09 15.43 14.06
CA LEU A 144 12.67 16.55 13.33
C LEU A 144 12.09 16.57 11.92
N LEU A 145 11.28 17.58 11.62
CA LEU A 145 10.61 17.74 10.33
C LEU A 145 11.31 18.79 9.47
N ARG A 146 11.29 18.60 8.15
CA ARG A 146 11.79 19.57 7.16
C ARG A 146 10.69 19.99 6.20
N ASN A 147 10.49 21.30 6.05
CA ASN A 147 9.73 21.90 4.97
C ASN A 147 10.62 22.06 3.71
N PRO A 148 10.30 21.39 2.58
CA PRO A 148 11.10 21.46 1.35
C PRO A 148 11.21 22.86 0.72
N TRP A 149 10.26 23.78 0.96
CA TRP A 149 10.29 25.13 0.38
C TRP A 149 11.29 26.08 1.05
N GLY A 150 11.79 25.69 2.23
CA GLY A 150 12.84 26.39 2.96
C GLY A 150 12.58 27.87 3.21
N ALA A 151 13.64 28.67 3.19
CA ALA A 151 13.61 30.11 3.49
C ALA A 151 12.69 30.97 2.59
N GLN A 152 12.17 30.43 1.48
CA GLN A 152 11.23 31.15 0.61
C GLN A 152 9.80 31.15 1.18
N SER A 153 9.49 30.25 2.12
CA SER A 153 8.26 30.25 2.90
C SER A 153 8.61 29.87 4.35
N PRO A 154 9.17 30.80 5.16
CA PRO A 154 9.69 30.55 6.50
C PRO A 154 8.55 30.40 7.50
N ARG A 155 7.67 29.42 7.26
CA ARG A 155 6.69 28.99 8.24
C ARG A 155 7.34 27.90 9.06
N SER A 156 7.84 28.30 10.23
CA SER A 156 8.28 27.38 11.27
C SER A 156 7.10 27.10 12.18
N TRP A 157 6.91 25.84 12.53
CA TRP A 157 6.04 25.42 13.61
C TRP A 157 6.21 26.31 14.84
N ILE A 158 5.09 26.72 15.46
CA ILE A 158 5.07 27.63 16.61
C ILE A 158 4.59 26.97 17.92
N GLY A 159 4.30 25.67 17.90
CA GLY A 159 3.83 24.95 19.08
C GLY A 159 4.97 24.39 19.94
N ALA A 160 4.68 23.31 20.68
CA ALA A 160 5.65 22.66 21.54
C ALA A 160 6.88 22.19 20.75
N TRP A 161 8.09 22.39 21.30
CA TRP A 161 9.37 22.05 20.65
C TRP A 161 9.69 22.86 19.38
N SER A 162 8.92 23.89 19.07
CA SER A 162 9.33 24.94 18.14
C SER A 162 10.65 25.59 18.57
N ARG A 163 11.28 26.35 17.67
CA ARG A 163 12.57 27.01 17.91
C ARG A 163 12.61 27.80 19.23
N ASP A 164 11.53 28.53 19.51
CA ASP A 164 11.41 29.44 20.65
C ASP A 164 10.58 28.84 21.80
N SER A 165 10.32 27.53 21.77
CA SER A 165 9.58 26.84 22.83
C SER A 165 10.36 26.85 24.15
N ASP A 166 9.64 27.13 25.24
CA ASP A 166 10.08 27.07 26.63
C ASP A 166 10.39 25.65 27.13
N LYS A 167 9.93 24.62 26.41
CA LYS A 167 10.22 23.20 26.71
C LYS A 167 11.68 22.83 26.49
N TRP A 168 12.42 23.61 25.72
CA TRP A 168 13.82 23.32 25.46
C TRP A 168 14.72 23.62 26.67
N THR A 169 15.46 22.62 27.10
CA THR A 169 16.63 22.80 27.97
C THR A 169 17.92 22.77 27.16
N ASP A 170 18.99 23.39 27.66
CA ASP A 170 20.31 23.35 26.99
C ASP A 170 20.91 21.94 26.92
N GLU A 171 20.48 21.05 27.82
CA GLU A 171 20.81 19.64 27.78
C GLU A 171 20.12 18.94 26.61
N LEU A 172 18.78 19.05 26.51
CA LEU A 172 18.01 18.45 25.42
C LEU A 172 18.41 18.99 24.04
N LYS A 173 18.70 20.30 23.93
CA LYS A 173 19.21 20.89 22.68
C LYS A 173 20.54 20.27 22.24
N ARG A 174 21.40 19.89 23.17
CA ARG A 174 22.68 19.23 22.87
C ARG A 174 22.49 17.75 22.57
N GLU A 175 21.66 17.06 23.35
CA GLU A 175 21.36 15.64 23.18
C GLU A 175 20.70 15.34 21.82
N LEU A 176 19.71 16.14 21.44
CA LEU A 176 19.03 16.04 20.14
C LEU A 176 19.81 16.68 18.99
N GLY A 177 21.01 17.22 19.26
CA GLY A 177 21.84 17.86 18.23
C GLY A 177 21.18 19.08 17.58
N VAL A 178 20.29 19.79 18.30
CA VAL A 178 19.76 21.09 17.86
C VAL A 178 20.89 22.11 17.76
N VAL A 179 21.79 22.08 18.75
CA VAL A 179 22.99 22.90 18.82
C VAL A 179 24.22 22.04 19.09
N ASN A 180 25.37 22.45 18.54
CA ASN A 180 26.65 21.83 18.91
C ASN A 180 27.15 22.31 20.29
N SER A 181 28.30 21.80 20.72
CA SER A 181 28.96 22.19 21.98
C SER A 181 29.29 23.69 22.08
N ALA A 182 29.34 24.40 20.94
CA ALA A 182 29.56 25.85 20.87
C ALA A 182 28.25 26.66 20.81
N GLY A 183 27.08 26.02 20.93
CA GLY A 183 25.78 26.68 20.88
C GLY A 183 25.30 27.07 19.48
N VAL A 184 25.98 26.61 18.43
CA VAL A 184 25.60 26.89 17.03
C VAL A 184 24.56 25.87 16.57
N SER A 185 23.48 26.35 15.95
CA SER A 185 22.43 25.48 15.43
C SER A 185 22.97 24.57 14.31
N MET A 186 22.59 23.29 14.35
CA MET A 186 23.10 22.26 13.44
C MET A 186 22.38 22.22 12.09
N TYR A 187 21.25 22.91 11.95
CA TYR A 187 20.43 22.93 10.75
C TYR A 187 19.77 24.29 10.53
N ASP A 188 19.19 24.49 9.35
CA ASP A 188 18.43 25.71 9.05
C ASP A 188 17.08 25.71 9.78
N THR A 189 17.02 26.42 10.89
CA THR A 189 15.82 26.55 11.74
C THR A 189 14.63 27.20 11.05
N ASN A 190 14.80 27.79 9.85
CA ASN A 190 13.69 28.34 9.07
C ASN A 190 12.99 27.26 8.23
N SER A 191 13.64 26.11 8.04
CA SER A 191 13.14 25.01 7.22
C SER A 191 13.00 23.70 7.99
N MET A 192 13.68 23.56 9.13
CA MET A 192 13.65 22.37 9.97
C MET A 192 13.25 22.72 11.40
N PHE A 193 12.37 21.92 11.99
CA PHE A 193 11.86 22.12 13.35
C PHE A 193 11.51 20.78 14.00
N TRP A 194 11.62 20.71 15.33
CA TRP A 194 11.13 19.57 16.09
C TRP A 194 9.64 19.73 16.40
N MET A 195 8.96 18.61 16.55
CA MET A 195 7.55 18.52 16.90
C MET A 195 7.33 17.26 17.74
N ALA A 196 6.39 17.33 18.69
CA ALA A 196 5.97 16.18 19.46
C ALA A 196 5.16 15.20 18.59
N TRP A 197 5.26 13.90 18.84
CA TRP A 197 4.48 12.88 18.13
C TRP A 197 2.97 13.15 18.21
N GLU A 198 2.49 13.61 19.37
CA GLU A 198 1.09 13.93 19.60
C GLU A 198 0.62 15.08 18.70
N ASP A 199 1.47 16.10 18.48
CA ASP A 199 1.20 17.20 17.55
C ASP A 199 1.24 16.71 16.09
N VAL A 200 2.12 15.76 15.76
CA VAL A 200 2.16 15.14 14.42
C VAL A 200 0.83 14.45 14.12
N VAL A 201 0.34 13.62 15.05
CA VAL A 201 -0.94 12.91 14.92
C VAL A 201 -2.12 13.88 14.85
N GLU A 202 -2.03 15.04 15.52
CA GLU A 202 -3.09 16.02 15.52
C GLU A 202 -3.19 16.83 14.23
N TYR A 203 -2.05 17.23 13.65
CA TYR A 203 -2.02 18.19 12.53
C TYR A 203 -1.71 17.58 11.16
N PHE A 204 -1.18 16.36 11.08
CA PHE A 204 -0.86 15.71 9.80
C PHE A 204 -1.92 14.71 9.37
N ALA A 205 -2.07 14.55 8.06
CA ALA A 205 -3.07 13.67 7.46
C ALA A 205 -2.57 12.22 7.33
N SER A 206 -1.31 12.04 6.92
CA SER A 206 -0.72 10.72 6.78
C SER A 206 0.79 10.69 6.99
N LEU A 207 1.28 9.57 7.51
CA LEU A 207 2.68 9.15 7.55
C LEU A 207 2.96 8.19 6.39
N GLU A 208 4.07 8.40 5.69
CA GLU A 208 4.45 7.60 4.53
C GLU A 208 5.89 7.09 4.71
N ILE A 209 6.07 5.77 4.58
CA ILE A 209 7.33 5.07 4.87
C ILE A 209 7.76 4.30 3.63
N CYS A 210 8.88 4.68 3.02
CA CYS A 210 9.48 4.00 1.89
C CYS A 210 10.68 3.17 2.34
N ARG A 211 10.55 1.84 2.22
CA ARG A 211 11.52 0.86 2.71
C ARG A 211 12.68 0.67 1.74
N VAL A 212 13.53 1.68 1.68
CA VAL A 212 14.73 1.62 0.85
C VAL A 212 15.74 0.69 1.51
N HIS A 213 16.11 -0.37 0.79
CA HIS A 213 17.17 -1.28 1.20
C HIS A 213 18.41 -1.06 0.31
N GLU A 214 19.28 -0.13 0.72
CA GLU A 214 20.49 0.22 -0.04
C GLU A 214 21.45 -0.97 -0.22
N ASP A 215 21.48 -1.90 0.74
CA ASP A 215 22.39 -3.04 0.76
C ASP A 215 21.79 -4.33 0.15
N CYS A 216 20.56 -4.27 -0.39
CA CYS A 216 19.89 -5.45 -0.94
C CYS A 216 20.52 -5.84 -2.29
N PRO A 217 21.00 -7.09 -2.44
CA PRO A 217 21.50 -7.59 -3.72
C PRO A 217 20.43 -7.49 -4.83
N SER A 218 20.84 -7.15 -6.05
CA SER A 218 19.89 -6.98 -7.17
C SER A 218 19.06 -8.24 -7.50
N ASP A 219 19.59 -9.42 -7.20
CA ASP A 219 18.95 -10.73 -7.35
C ASP A 219 17.96 -11.07 -6.22
N ALA A 220 17.96 -10.29 -5.13
CA ALA A 220 16.95 -10.35 -4.08
C ALA A 220 15.72 -9.46 -4.39
N ILE A 221 15.73 -8.77 -5.53
CA ILE A 221 14.58 -8.01 -6.05
C ILE A 221 13.98 -8.71 -7.27
N VAL A 222 12.75 -9.20 -7.13
CA VAL A 222 11.99 -9.80 -8.23
C VAL A 222 10.98 -8.79 -8.74
N ARG A 223 10.91 -8.60 -10.06
CA ARG A 223 9.87 -7.79 -10.70
C ARG A 223 9.17 -8.60 -11.77
N GLN A 224 7.96 -9.03 -11.46
CA GLN A 224 7.19 -9.90 -12.32
C GLN A 224 5.97 -9.14 -12.87
N ARG A 225 5.90 -9.00 -14.20
CA ARG A 225 4.70 -8.47 -14.85
C ARG A 225 3.61 -9.52 -14.86
N CYS A 226 2.41 -9.16 -14.45
CA CYS A 226 1.24 -10.03 -14.38
C CYS A 226 0.02 -9.34 -14.98
N TRP A 227 -1.00 -10.13 -15.31
CA TRP A 227 -2.33 -9.61 -15.62
C TRP A 227 -3.26 -9.72 -14.42
N LEU A 228 -3.86 -8.60 -14.03
CA LEU A 228 -4.98 -8.59 -13.10
C LEU A 228 -6.24 -9.11 -13.81
N PRO A 229 -7.11 -9.83 -13.07
CA PRO A 229 -8.37 -10.32 -13.62
C PRO A 229 -9.27 -9.15 -14.04
N ALA A 230 -9.82 -9.21 -15.24
CA ALA A 230 -10.97 -8.40 -15.63
C ALA A 230 -12.23 -9.17 -15.20
N VAL A 231 -13.04 -8.60 -14.31
CA VAL A 231 -14.36 -9.13 -13.89
C VAL A 231 -14.30 -10.58 -13.42
N THR A 232 -14.09 -10.84 -12.11
CA THR A 232 -14.21 -12.21 -11.53
C THR A 232 -13.51 -13.33 -12.30
N GLY A 233 -12.60 -12.95 -13.18
CA GLY A 233 -11.97 -13.77 -14.20
C GLY A 233 -10.64 -14.29 -13.73
N LEU A 234 -9.96 -14.99 -14.63
CA LEU A 234 -8.68 -15.61 -14.34
C LEU A 234 -7.57 -14.60 -14.65
N GLY A 235 -7.05 -13.97 -13.60
CA GLY A 235 -5.79 -13.24 -13.64
C GLY A 235 -4.59 -14.19 -13.71
N GLU A 236 -3.40 -13.64 -13.56
CA GLU A 236 -2.17 -14.42 -13.48
C GLU A 236 -1.63 -14.50 -12.06
N MET A 237 -0.92 -15.60 -11.81
CA MET A 237 -0.20 -15.88 -10.59
C MET A 237 1.16 -16.49 -10.95
N PHE A 238 2.07 -16.50 -9.99
CA PHE A 238 3.34 -17.21 -10.11
C PHE A 238 3.73 -17.79 -8.75
N THR A 239 4.80 -18.58 -8.74
CA THR A 239 5.34 -19.19 -7.52
C THR A 239 6.72 -18.68 -7.25
N VAL A 240 7.04 -18.57 -5.96
CA VAL A 240 8.38 -18.27 -5.46
C VAL A 240 8.79 -19.32 -4.44
N THR A 241 10.07 -19.65 -4.41
CA THR A 241 10.64 -20.55 -3.40
C THR A 241 11.62 -19.77 -2.55
N ALA A 242 11.45 -19.86 -1.23
CA ALA A 242 12.36 -19.27 -0.27
C ALA A 242 13.78 -19.86 -0.38
N PRO A 243 14.82 -19.14 0.08
CA PRO A 243 16.17 -19.70 0.19
C PRO A 243 16.19 -20.92 1.12
N ASP A 244 17.15 -21.83 0.92
CA ASP A 244 17.21 -23.09 1.69
C ASP A 244 17.84 -22.90 3.09
N GLU A 245 18.71 -21.91 3.26
CA GLU A 245 19.54 -21.77 4.45
C GLU A 245 18.83 -21.05 5.61
N GLU A 246 18.07 -20.00 5.29
CA GLU A 246 17.44 -19.12 6.27
C GLU A 246 16.06 -18.61 5.84
N ASP A 247 15.32 -18.07 6.80
CA ASP A 247 14.03 -17.45 6.51
C ASP A 247 14.25 -16.08 5.85
N ALA A 248 13.48 -15.79 4.81
CA ALA A 248 13.58 -14.52 4.10
C ALA A 248 12.45 -13.58 4.52
N SER A 249 12.81 -12.44 5.12
CA SER A 249 11.89 -11.29 5.21
C SER A 249 11.64 -10.75 3.80
N VAL A 250 10.37 -10.59 3.42
CA VAL A 250 9.96 -10.08 2.12
C VAL A 250 8.90 -9.00 2.22
N ASP A 251 9.05 -8.00 1.36
CA ASP A 251 8.04 -7.01 1.02
C ASP A 251 7.49 -7.29 -0.37
N ILE A 252 6.20 -7.58 -0.47
CA ILE A 252 5.54 -7.85 -1.74
C ILE A 252 4.59 -6.72 -2.09
N THR A 253 4.83 -6.05 -3.20
CA THR A 253 4.03 -4.93 -3.69
C THR A 253 3.42 -5.25 -5.04
N VAL A 254 2.12 -5.03 -5.18
CA VAL A 254 1.41 -5.08 -6.46
C VAL A 254 1.23 -3.64 -6.94
N TYR A 255 1.85 -3.31 -8.07
CA TYR A 255 1.68 -2.04 -8.78
C TYR A 255 0.73 -2.23 -9.94
N GLN A 256 -0.20 -1.29 -10.15
CA GLN A 256 -1.01 -1.23 -11.37
C GLN A 256 -0.61 -0.05 -12.25
N GLU A 257 -0.59 -0.25 -13.57
CA GLU A 257 -0.27 0.84 -14.49
C GLU A 257 -1.40 1.88 -14.50
N SER A 258 -1.12 3.10 -14.03
CA SER A 258 -2.01 4.25 -14.22
C SER A 258 -1.95 4.71 -15.68
N ASN A 259 -3.10 4.96 -16.32
CA ASN A 259 -3.12 5.47 -17.70
C ASN A 259 -3.42 6.97 -17.73
N LYS A 260 -2.65 7.77 -16.99
CA LYS A 260 -2.87 9.22 -16.80
C LYS A 260 -2.98 9.99 -18.13
N THR A 261 -2.21 9.61 -19.16
CA THR A 261 -2.27 10.23 -20.49
C THR A 261 -3.58 9.96 -21.23
N ARG A 262 -4.24 8.82 -21.02
CA ARG A 262 -5.61 8.55 -21.53
C ARG A 262 -6.68 9.19 -20.63
N GLU A 263 -6.43 9.30 -19.32
CA GLU A 263 -7.35 9.92 -18.36
C GLU A 263 -7.59 11.40 -18.65
N SER A 264 -6.52 12.18 -18.88
CA SER A 264 -6.62 13.61 -19.22
C SER A 264 -7.21 13.86 -20.61
N ALA A 265 -6.97 12.95 -21.57
CA ALA A 265 -7.49 13.10 -22.94
C ALA A 265 -8.99 12.76 -23.08
N VAL A 266 -9.55 12.00 -22.15
CA VAL A 266 -10.94 11.50 -22.23
C VAL A 266 -11.83 12.07 -21.11
N GLY A 267 -11.29 12.90 -20.21
CA GLY A 267 -12.07 13.49 -19.10
C GLY A 267 -12.60 12.45 -18.12
N MET A 268 -11.96 11.28 -18.03
CA MET A 268 -12.38 10.21 -17.13
C MET A 268 -11.76 10.41 -15.74
N ALA A 269 -12.57 10.22 -14.70
CA ALA A 269 -12.07 9.97 -13.35
C ALA A 269 -11.17 8.72 -13.36
N SER A 270 -10.10 8.75 -12.55
CA SER A 270 -9.08 7.71 -12.33
C SER A 270 -9.45 6.32 -12.84
N THR A 271 -8.62 5.74 -13.72
CA THR A 271 -8.82 4.36 -14.17
C THR A 271 -8.34 3.32 -13.17
N LEU A 272 -7.91 3.68 -11.96
CA LEU A 272 -7.47 2.70 -10.97
C LEU A 272 -8.61 1.72 -10.64
N VAL A 273 -8.26 0.45 -10.47
CA VAL A 273 -9.16 -0.57 -9.91
C VAL A 273 -8.73 -0.93 -8.50
N ASP A 274 -9.60 -1.61 -7.78
CA ASP A 274 -9.20 -2.25 -6.53
C ASP A 274 -8.17 -3.34 -6.81
N ILE A 275 -7.04 -3.26 -6.12
CA ILE A 275 -5.99 -4.29 -6.18
C ILE A 275 -5.75 -4.83 -4.78
N GLY A 276 -5.49 -6.13 -4.71
CA GLY A 276 -5.15 -6.85 -3.49
C GLY A 276 -4.14 -7.95 -3.77
N LEU A 277 -3.70 -8.63 -2.72
CA LEU A 277 -2.74 -9.74 -2.83
C LEU A 277 -3.07 -10.83 -1.82
N VAL A 278 -2.90 -12.08 -2.24
CA VAL A 278 -2.87 -13.24 -1.34
C VAL A 278 -1.63 -14.06 -1.63
N VAL A 279 -0.94 -14.45 -0.55
CA VAL A 279 0.25 -15.30 -0.58
C VAL A 279 -0.13 -16.63 0.07
N VAL A 280 -0.01 -17.72 -0.68
CA VAL A 280 -0.42 -19.07 -0.22
C VAL A 280 0.78 -19.99 -0.19
N ARG A 281 1.13 -20.56 0.96
CA ARG A 281 2.13 -21.63 1.02
C ARG A 281 1.56 -22.88 0.36
N ILE A 282 2.34 -23.54 -0.47
CA ILE A 282 1.93 -24.73 -1.21
C ILE A 282 2.90 -25.88 -0.99
N ASP A 283 2.37 -27.10 -1.12
CA ASP A 283 3.23 -28.26 -1.28
C ASP A 283 3.85 -28.24 -2.69
N PRO A 284 5.19 -28.28 -2.83
CA PRO A 284 5.84 -28.13 -4.12
C PRO A 284 5.60 -29.31 -5.08
N SER A 285 5.27 -30.49 -4.55
CA SER A 285 5.11 -31.71 -5.35
C SER A 285 3.70 -31.84 -5.95
N SER A 286 2.69 -31.52 -5.16
CA SER A 286 1.27 -31.61 -5.53
C SER A 286 0.71 -30.27 -6.01
N GLY A 287 1.32 -29.16 -5.59
CA GLY A 287 0.74 -27.83 -5.74
C GLY A 287 -0.48 -27.63 -4.84
N GLU A 288 -0.74 -28.47 -3.84
CA GLU A 288 -1.90 -28.26 -2.97
C GLU A 288 -1.65 -27.06 -2.03
N PRO A 289 -2.65 -26.18 -1.84
CA PRO A 289 -2.58 -25.07 -0.88
C PRO A 289 -2.52 -25.60 0.55
N LEU A 290 -1.56 -25.12 1.34
CA LEU A 290 -1.36 -25.52 2.72
C LEU A 290 -1.90 -24.46 3.70
N GLU A 291 -1.49 -23.21 3.53
CA GLU A 291 -1.92 -22.10 4.40
C GLU A 291 -1.90 -20.75 3.68
N CYS A 292 -2.73 -19.82 4.13
CA CYS A 292 -2.59 -18.41 3.77
C CYS A 292 -1.43 -17.82 4.58
N ALA A 293 -0.34 -17.46 3.90
CA ALA A 293 0.87 -16.94 4.53
C ALA A 293 0.81 -15.42 4.75
N GLY A 294 0.07 -14.69 3.90
CA GLY A 294 -0.07 -13.25 4.00
C GLY A 294 -1.05 -12.68 2.99
N THR A 295 -1.55 -11.48 3.26
CA THR A 295 -2.46 -10.75 2.38
C THR A 295 -2.12 -9.26 2.37
N ALA A 296 -2.32 -8.59 1.23
CA ALA A 296 -2.35 -7.13 1.17
C ALA A 296 -3.81 -6.68 1.14
N LYS A 297 -4.19 -5.78 2.04
CA LYS A 297 -5.54 -5.22 2.08
C LYS A 297 -5.84 -4.57 0.73
N LYS A 298 -7.05 -4.84 0.25
CA LYS A 298 -7.54 -4.33 -1.01
C LYS A 298 -7.83 -2.84 -0.94
N ASP A 299 -7.39 -2.11 -1.97
CA ASP A 299 -7.68 -0.69 -2.11
C ASP A 299 -7.62 -0.21 -3.57
N ILE A 300 -8.25 0.91 -3.87
CA ILE A 300 -8.23 1.58 -5.19
C ILE A 300 -7.04 2.55 -5.20
N MET A 301 -5.83 1.99 -5.20
CA MET A 301 -4.57 2.74 -5.11
C MET A 301 -3.59 2.30 -6.21
N PRO A 302 -2.61 3.13 -6.62
CA PRO A 302 -1.59 2.74 -7.59
C PRO A 302 -0.80 1.49 -7.17
N GLU A 303 -0.68 1.27 -5.87
CA GLU A 303 0.04 0.16 -5.27
C GLU A 303 -0.63 -0.34 -3.98
N VAL A 304 -0.49 -1.62 -3.70
CA VAL A 304 -0.78 -2.25 -2.39
C VAL A 304 0.37 -3.18 -2.03
N ASN A 305 0.70 -3.28 -0.74
CA ASN A 305 1.81 -4.10 -0.28
C ASN A 305 1.48 -4.90 0.99
N THR A 306 2.31 -5.90 1.26
CA THR A 306 2.29 -6.70 2.48
C THR A 306 3.69 -7.15 2.86
N GLU A 307 3.90 -7.35 4.15
CA GLU A 307 5.16 -7.81 4.75
C GLU A 307 4.95 -9.23 5.30
N LEU A 308 5.87 -10.14 5.01
CA LEU A 308 5.89 -11.45 5.67
C LEU A 308 7.28 -12.08 5.67
N PHE A 309 7.41 -13.18 6.42
CA PHE A 309 8.58 -14.04 6.38
C PHE A 309 8.28 -15.30 5.56
N LEU A 310 9.08 -15.54 4.52
CA LEU A 310 9.10 -16.81 3.80
C LEU A 310 9.99 -17.79 4.55
N LYS A 311 9.42 -18.90 5.00
CA LYS A 311 10.16 -19.95 5.70
C LYS A 311 11.11 -20.65 4.73
N ARG A 312 12.31 -20.94 5.20
CA ARG A 312 13.37 -21.56 4.38
C ARG A 312 12.89 -22.80 3.61
N GLY A 313 13.25 -22.89 2.33
CA GLY A 313 12.93 -24.01 1.45
C GLY A 313 11.44 -24.18 1.06
N GLU A 314 10.53 -23.39 1.63
CA GLU A 314 9.10 -23.48 1.34
C GLU A 314 8.74 -22.76 0.04
N THR A 315 7.66 -23.22 -0.61
CA THR A 315 7.16 -22.64 -1.87
C THR A 315 5.84 -21.91 -1.64
N TYR A 316 5.74 -20.73 -2.24
CA TYR A 316 4.61 -19.82 -2.10
C TYR A 316 4.03 -19.46 -3.45
N ARG A 317 2.70 -19.42 -3.54
CA ARG A 317 1.94 -18.83 -4.64
C ARG A 317 1.69 -17.37 -4.35
N ILE A 318 2.06 -16.53 -5.31
CA ILE A 318 1.80 -15.09 -5.27
C ILE A 318 0.59 -14.83 -6.16
N VAL A 319 -0.52 -14.41 -5.56
CA VAL A 319 -1.81 -14.26 -6.23
C VAL A 319 -2.33 -12.82 -6.13
N PRO A 320 -2.04 -11.97 -7.13
CA PRO A 320 -2.65 -10.66 -7.26
C PRO A 320 -4.17 -10.78 -7.51
N LEU A 321 -4.95 -9.99 -6.79
CA LEU A 321 -6.41 -9.98 -6.86
C LEU A 321 -6.95 -8.62 -7.29
N SER A 322 -8.09 -8.63 -7.97
CA SER A 322 -8.89 -7.46 -8.31
C SER A 322 -10.34 -7.91 -8.46
N PHE A 323 -11.29 -7.19 -7.85
CA PHE A 323 -12.71 -7.56 -7.86
C PHE A 323 -13.59 -6.52 -8.55
N SER A 324 -13.02 -5.42 -9.05
CA SER A 324 -13.75 -4.40 -9.80
C SER A 324 -14.36 -5.01 -11.06
N HIS A 325 -15.66 -4.82 -11.17
CA HIS A 325 -16.42 -5.14 -12.37
C HIS A 325 -16.16 -4.09 -13.45
N SER A 326 -15.00 -4.17 -14.12
CA SER A 326 -14.78 -3.39 -15.33
C SER A 326 -15.11 -4.24 -16.55
N MET A 327 -16.39 -4.29 -16.91
CA MET A 327 -16.87 -5.05 -18.08
C MET A 327 -16.27 -4.57 -19.41
N GLU A 328 -15.63 -3.38 -19.44
CA GLU A 328 -15.21 -2.73 -20.68
C GLU A 328 -13.69 -2.67 -20.90
N LEU A 329 -12.84 -2.79 -19.86
CA LEU A 329 -11.42 -2.40 -19.97
C LEU A 329 -10.41 -3.53 -20.24
N GLY A 330 -10.86 -4.79 -20.33
CA GLY A 330 -9.97 -5.93 -20.54
C GLY A 330 -8.97 -6.15 -19.39
N HIS A 331 -8.04 -7.10 -19.57
CA HIS A 331 -7.01 -7.39 -18.57
C HIS A 331 -6.14 -6.16 -18.29
N ARG A 332 -5.82 -5.92 -17.01
CA ARG A 332 -4.94 -4.82 -16.60
C ARG A 332 -3.54 -5.33 -16.33
N LYS A 333 -2.55 -4.59 -16.83
CA LYS A 333 -1.15 -4.87 -16.51
C LYS A 333 -0.88 -4.45 -15.09
N SER A 334 -0.31 -5.37 -14.33
CA SER A 334 0.30 -5.11 -13.04
C SER A 334 1.76 -5.55 -13.05
N THR A 335 2.51 -5.02 -12.11
CA THR A 335 3.85 -5.53 -11.79
C THR A 335 3.85 -5.89 -10.31
N VAL A 336 4.19 -7.14 -10.01
CA VAL A 336 4.45 -7.58 -8.65
C VAL A 336 5.94 -7.46 -8.40
N ALA A 337 6.32 -6.62 -7.44
CA ALA A 337 7.69 -6.52 -6.96
C ALA A 337 7.81 -7.27 -5.63
N ILE A 338 8.86 -8.08 -5.49
CA ILE A 338 9.22 -8.72 -4.23
C ILE A 338 10.62 -8.22 -3.88
N HIS A 339 10.73 -7.51 -2.76
CA HIS A 339 12.02 -7.15 -2.17
C HIS A 339 12.27 -8.14 -1.04
N SER A 340 13.35 -8.90 -1.16
CA SER A 340 13.71 -9.93 -0.21
C SER A 340 15.00 -9.57 0.51
N SER A 341 15.10 -9.94 1.78
CA SER A 341 16.36 -9.88 2.53
C SER A 341 17.46 -10.75 1.92
N HIS A 342 17.07 -11.84 1.25
CA HIS A 342 17.98 -12.80 0.62
C HIS A 342 17.48 -13.20 -0.77
N ALA A 343 18.39 -13.59 -1.66
CA ALA A 343 18.03 -14.05 -3.01
C ALA A 343 17.06 -15.24 -2.94
N LEU A 344 15.97 -15.17 -3.70
CA LEU A 344 14.98 -16.25 -3.74
C LEU A 344 15.54 -17.44 -4.54
N LYS A 345 15.29 -18.66 -4.06
CA LYS A 345 15.77 -19.88 -4.71
C LYS A 345 15.24 -20.07 -6.12
N SER A 346 13.96 -19.75 -6.32
CA SER A 346 13.36 -19.79 -7.65
C SER A 346 12.12 -18.90 -7.74
N VAL A 347 11.86 -18.44 -8.96
CA VAL A 347 10.67 -17.68 -9.34
C VAL A 347 10.16 -18.28 -10.64
N SER A 348 8.91 -18.75 -10.67
CA SER A 348 8.30 -19.27 -11.90
C SER A 348 7.74 -18.13 -12.76
N PRO A 349 7.63 -18.33 -14.09
CA PRO A 349 6.94 -17.36 -14.93
C PRO A 349 5.45 -17.27 -14.56
N PRO A 350 4.81 -16.11 -14.76
CA PRO A 350 3.38 -15.93 -14.60
C PRO A 350 2.62 -16.90 -15.48
N ARG A 351 1.56 -17.45 -14.91
CA ARG A 351 0.58 -18.24 -15.64
C ARG A 351 -0.83 -17.84 -15.24
N ARG A 352 -1.76 -18.10 -16.14
CA ARG A 352 -3.18 -17.93 -15.86
C ARG A 352 -3.61 -18.83 -14.69
N MET A 353 -4.38 -18.25 -13.78
CA MET A 353 -5.04 -18.98 -12.70
C MET A 353 -6.14 -19.90 -13.25
N THR A 354 -6.46 -20.96 -12.52
CA THR A 354 -7.72 -21.69 -12.69
C THR A 354 -8.82 -21.06 -11.84
N SER A 355 -10.09 -21.37 -12.13
CA SER A 355 -11.25 -20.90 -11.35
C SER A 355 -11.15 -21.31 -9.88
N VAL A 356 -10.62 -22.52 -9.62
CA VAL A 356 -10.38 -23.06 -8.28
C VAL A 356 -9.37 -22.18 -7.53
N GLU A 357 -8.25 -21.84 -8.16
CA GLU A 357 -7.18 -21.03 -7.55
C GLU A 357 -7.64 -19.60 -7.25
N SER A 358 -8.36 -18.98 -8.19
CA SER A 358 -8.92 -17.64 -8.02
C SER A 358 -9.98 -17.61 -6.89
N GLY A 359 -10.91 -18.57 -6.91
CA GLY A 359 -11.92 -18.72 -5.87
C GLY A 359 -11.32 -18.99 -4.50
N LEU A 360 -10.26 -19.81 -4.43
CA LEU A 360 -9.55 -20.09 -3.18
C LEU A 360 -8.85 -18.86 -2.63
N ALA A 361 -8.11 -18.13 -3.45
CA ALA A 361 -7.43 -16.92 -3.00
C ALA A 361 -8.44 -15.88 -2.49
N THR A 362 -9.57 -15.73 -3.18
CA THR A 362 -10.68 -14.88 -2.76
C THR A 362 -11.27 -15.30 -1.42
N PHE A 363 -11.50 -16.62 -1.24
CA PHE A 363 -11.98 -17.15 0.02
C PHE A 363 -10.98 -16.90 1.16
N LEU A 364 -9.68 -17.20 0.95
CA LEU A 364 -8.64 -16.97 1.95
C LEU A 364 -8.55 -15.49 2.34
N TYR A 365 -8.62 -14.58 1.36
CA TYR A 365 -8.71 -13.15 1.63
C TYR A 365 -9.91 -12.81 2.52
N ALA A 366 -11.10 -13.33 2.19
CA ALA A 366 -12.31 -13.09 2.98
C ALA A 366 -12.24 -13.70 4.39
N THR A 367 -11.50 -14.80 4.60
CA THR A 367 -11.31 -15.36 5.96
C THR A 367 -10.38 -14.51 6.82
N VAL A 368 -9.43 -13.78 6.23
CA VAL A 368 -8.49 -12.91 6.95
C VAL A 368 -9.11 -11.55 7.25
N HIS A 369 -9.79 -10.95 6.26
CA HIS A 369 -10.31 -9.58 6.38
C HIS A 369 -11.81 -9.50 6.68
N GLY A 370 -12.55 -10.60 6.51
CA GLY A 370 -13.99 -10.64 6.70
C GLY A 370 -14.43 -11.02 8.11
N LYS A 371 -15.64 -10.59 8.47
CA LYS A 371 -16.28 -10.97 9.73
C LYS A 371 -16.87 -12.38 9.58
N LYS A 372 -16.42 -13.30 10.43
CA LYS A 372 -16.97 -14.65 10.53
C LYS A 372 -18.29 -14.63 11.31
N ARG A 373 -19.35 -15.19 10.73
CA ARG A 373 -20.63 -15.46 11.40
C ARG A 373 -20.86 -16.96 11.40
N GLU A 374 -20.95 -17.54 12.58
CA GLU A 374 -21.38 -18.94 12.70
C GLU A 374 -22.90 -19.01 12.59
N VAL A 375 -23.36 -19.98 11.79
CA VAL A 375 -24.77 -20.21 11.53
C VAL A 375 -25.17 -21.52 12.16
N SER A 376 -26.40 -21.59 12.69
CA SER A 376 -26.95 -22.86 13.18
C SER A 376 -27.41 -23.70 12.00
N PRO A 377 -27.04 -25.00 11.92
CA PRO A 377 -26.32 -25.80 12.92
C PRO A 377 -24.80 -25.60 12.91
N PRO A 378 -24.10 -25.86 14.05
CA PRO A 378 -22.65 -25.67 14.16
C PRO A 378 -21.85 -26.39 13.07
N GLY A 379 -20.73 -25.80 12.67
CA GLY A 379 -19.90 -26.28 11.55
C GLY A 379 -20.16 -25.57 10.23
N ILE A 380 -21.07 -24.59 10.19
CA ILE A 380 -21.30 -23.71 9.05
C ILE A 380 -20.90 -22.28 9.43
N ALA A 381 -20.11 -21.64 8.57
CA ALA A 381 -19.70 -20.25 8.74
C ALA A 381 -19.89 -19.44 7.46
N VAL A 382 -20.32 -18.19 7.61
CA VAL A 382 -20.39 -17.20 6.55
C VAL A 382 -19.40 -16.08 6.85
N TYR A 383 -18.57 -15.73 5.88
CA TYR A 383 -17.60 -14.65 5.98
C TYR A 383 -18.08 -13.49 5.13
N ILE A 384 -18.20 -12.32 5.74
CA ILE A 384 -18.57 -11.07 5.05
C ILE A 384 -17.41 -10.10 5.18
N CYS A 385 -16.70 -9.87 4.08
CA CYS A 385 -15.66 -8.85 4.00
C CYS A 385 -16.27 -7.62 3.33
N GLN A 386 -16.33 -6.49 4.04
CA GLN A 386 -16.86 -5.24 3.54
C GLN A 386 -15.85 -4.12 3.78
N ASP A 387 -15.42 -3.46 2.70
CA ASP A 387 -14.45 -2.37 2.73
C ASP A 387 -14.86 -1.23 1.77
N SER A 388 -14.00 -0.22 1.63
CA SER A 388 -14.22 0.93 0.73
C SER A 388 -14.30 0.56 -0.74
N SER A 389 -13.91 -0.66 -1.10
CA SER A 389 -13.81 -1.13 -2.47
C SER A 389 -14.80 -2.25 -2.78
N GLY A 390 -15.73 -2.57 -1.86
CA GLY A 390 -16.84 -3.48 -2.10
C GLY A 390 -17.10 -4.48 -0.97
N THR A 391 -17.88 -5.51 -1.29
CA THR A 391 -18.23 -6.62 -0.40
C THR A 391 -17.90 -7.96 -1.03
N ILE A 392 -17.36 -8.89 -0.25
CA ILE A 392 -17.17 -10.30 -0.61
C ILE A 392 -17.94 -11.14 0.41
N VAL A 393 -18.81 -12.02 -0.08
CA VAL A 393 -19.57 -12.96 0.74
C VAL A 393 -19.11 -14.38 0.40
N CYS A 394 -18.63 -15.09 1.42
CA CYS A 394 -18.18 -16.48 1.31
C CYS A 394 -18.89 -17.35 2.34
N ALA A 395 -19.05 -18.64 2.04
CA ALA A 395 -19.55 -19.63 3.00
C ALA A 395 -18.64 -20.85 3.06
N GLU A 396 -18.60 -21.47 4.23
CA GLU A 396 -17.86 -22.68 4.53
C GLU A 396 -18.78 -23.65 5.28
N ASN A 397 -18.94 -24.85 4.73
CA ASN A 397 -19.69 -25.94 5.32
C ASN A 397 -18.73 -27.06 5.71
N LYS A 398 -18.36 -27.14 6.99
CA LYS A 398 -17.51 -28.20 7.55
C LYS A 398 -18.28 -29.43 8.00
N ARG A 399 -19.60 -29.45 7.77
CA ARG A 399 -20.43 -30.60 8.12
C ARG A 399 -20.31 -31.68 7.07
N THR A 400 -20.59 -32.91 7.46
CA THR A 400 -20.56 -34.10 6.59
C THR A 400 -21.97 -34.60 6.24
N ASP A 401 -23.01 -34.08 6.89
CA ASP A 401 -24.35 -34.67 6.94
C ASP A 401 -25.45 -33.82 6.31
N CYS A 402 -25.19 -32.53 6.03
CA CYS A 402 -26.17 -31.63 5.44
C CYS A 402 -25.57 -30.62 4.46
N SER A 403 -26.40 -30.24 3.49
CA SER A 403 -26.12 -29.11 2.60
C SER A 403 -26.66 -27.83 3.22
N PHE A 404 -25.91 -26.74 3.08
CA PHE A 404 -26.29 -25.42 3.56
C PHE A 404 -26.91 -24.61 2.43
N VAL A 405 -28.16 -24.17 2.57
CA VAL A 405 -28.84 -23.33 1.59
C VAL A 405 -28.83 -21.90 2.08
N ILE A 406 -28.39 -20.99 1.24
CA ILE A 406 -28.31 -19.56 1.56
C ILE A 406 -28.90 -18.72 0.42
N GLU A 407 -29.71 -17.75 0.80
CA GLU A 407 -30.26 -16.72 -0.07
C GLU A 407 -29.66 -15.38 0.33
N LEU A 408 -29.12 -14.67 -0.66
CA LEU A 408 -28.59 -13.34 -0.52
C LEU A 408 -29.42 -12.38 -1.37
N ASP A 409 -29.86 -11.29 -0.76
CA ASP A 409 -30.55 -10.20 -1.45
C ASP A 409 -29.83 -8.88 -1.19
N ALA A 410 -29.24 -8.35 -2.25
CA ALA A 410 -28.56 -7.06 -2.26
C ALA A 410 -29.33 -6.00 -3.06
N SER A 411 -30.60 -6.21 -3.39
CA SER A 411 -31.39 -5.37 -4.31
C SER A 411 -31.59 -3.93 -3.83
N GLU A 412 -31.47 -3.68 -2.53
CA GLU A 412 -31.53 -2.34 -1.94
C GLU A 412 -30.18 -1.60 -1.99
N SER A 413 -29.11 -2.25 -2.45
CA SER A 413 -27.82 -1.60 -2.65
C SER A 413 -27.87 -0.62 -3.83
N LYS A 414 -27.09 0.47 -3.75
CA LYS A 414 -27.03 1.52 -4.78
C LYS A 414 -25.61 1.74 -5.26
N ASN A 415 -25.46 1.98 -6.56
CA ASN A 415 -24.19 2.23 -7.25
C ASN A 415 -23.18 1.08 -7.06
N VAL A 416 -23.66 -0.16 -7.13
CA VAL A 416 -22.83 -1.36 -7.05
C VAL A 416 -23.20 -2.34 -8.15
N VAL A 417 -22.24 -3.16 -8.55
CA VAL A 417 -22.39 -4.23 -9.52
C VAL A 417 -22.09 -5.56 -8.84
N SER A 418 -22.86 -6.59 -9.17
CA SER A 418 -22.72 -7.93 -8.62
C SER A 418 -21.97 -8.86 -9.57
N SER A 419 -21.11 -9.72 -9.01
CA SER A 419 -20.46 -10.81 -9.74
C SER A 419 -21.42 -11.79 -10.37
N ARG A 420 -22.65 -11.90 -9.86
CA ARG A 420 -23.66 -12.83 -10.36
C ARG A 420 -24.39 -12.29 -11.61
N GLY A 421 -24.19 -11.02 -11.95
CA GLY A 421 -25.06 -10.31 -12.90
C GLY A 421 -26.48 -10.05 -12.37
N SER A 422 -26.78 -10.53 -11.15
CA SER A 422 -28.04 -10.32 -10.42
C SER A 422 -27.72 -9.83 -9.00
N MET A 423 -28.60 -9.00 -8.44
CA MET A 423 -28.51 -8.54 -7.05
C MET A 423 -29.05 -9.55 -6.04
N THR A 424 -29.65 -10.65 -6.52
CA THR A 424 -30.10 -11.76 -5.69
C THR A 424 -29.44 -13.06 -6.12
N THR A 425 -29.16 -13.93 -5.16
CA THR A 425 -28.66 -15.29 -5.42
C THR A 425 -29.18 -16.27 -4.38
N GLN A 426 -29.37 -17.52 -4.81
CA GLN A 426 -29.64 -18.65 -3.95
C GLN A 426 -28.60 -19.72 -4.25
N ASP A 427 -27.90 -20.19 -3.22
CA ASP A 427 -26.78 -21.12 -3.36
C ASP A 427 -26.95 -22.27 -2.36
N THR A 428 -26.62 -23.49 -2.80
CA THR A 428 -26.59 -24.69 -1.96
C THR A 428 -25.14 -25.15 -1.83
N ILE A 429 -24.61 -25.15 -0.61
CA ILE A 429 -23.21 -25.45 -0.28
C ILE A 429 -23.13 -26.88 0.27
N PRO A 430 -22.58 -27.83 -0.51
CA PRO A 430 -22.49 -29.23 -0.10
C PRO A 430 -21.67 -29.44 1.18
N PRO A 431 -21.83 -30.60 1.85
CA PRO A 431 -20.96 -31.02 2.94
C PRO A 431 -19.47 -30.93 2.57
N MET A 432 -18.63 -30.52 3.52
CA MET A 432 -17.17 -30.42 3.36
C MET A 432 -16.72 -29.54 2.17
N THR A 433 -17.46 -28.46 1.89
CA THR A 433 -17.10 -27.51 0.83
C THR A 433 -17.15 -26.06 1.32
N ARG A 434 -16.46 -25.19 0.59
CA ARG A 434 -16.53 -23.74 0.73
C ARG A 434 -16.77 -23.10 -0.64
N ALA A 435 -17.37 -21.92 -0.64
CA ALA A 435 -17.70 -21.20 -1.87
C ALA A 435 -17.63 -19.68 -1.69
N VAL A 436 -17.29 -18.99 -2.77
CA VAL A 436 -17.51 -17.55 -2.92
C VAL A 436 -18.90 -17.36 -3.51
N LEU A 437 -19.80 -16.72 -2.77
CA LEU A 437 -21.22 -16.62 -3.09
C LEU A 437 -21.50 -15.40 -3.98
N MET A 438 -21.00 -14.24 -3.59
CA MET A 438 -21.25 -12.98 -4.27
C MET A 438 -20.15 -11.98 -3.95
N THR A 439 -19.67 -11.25 -4.96
CA THR A 439 -18.92 -10.01 -4.74
C THR A 439 -19.71 -8.84 -5.28
N LEU A 440 -19.76 -7.76 -4.51
CA LEU A 440 -20.37 -6.49 -4.86
C LEU A 440 -19.27 -5.45 -4.96
N SER A 441 -19.07 -4.86 -6.13
CA SER A 441 -18.06 -3.81 -6.33
C SER A 441 -18.74 -2.50 -6.73
N PRO A 442 -18.19 -1.33 -6.37
CA PRO A 442 -18.76 -0.05 -6.77
C PRO A 442 -18.92 0.05 -8.30
N GLU A 443 -20.01 0.67 -8.74
CA GLU A 443 -20.22 0.98 -10.16
C GLU A 443 -19.19 1.99 -10.66
N LYS A 444 -18.89 1.94 -11.96
CA LYS A 444 -17.92 2.85 -12.60
C LYS A 444 -18.31 4.31 -12.33
N ASN A 445 -17.34 5.10 -11.84
CA ASN A 445 -17.49 6.52 -11.47
C ASN A 445 -18.39 6.80 -10.25
N ALA A 446 -18.82 5.78 -9.50
CA ALA A 446 -19.54 5.99 -8.26
C ALA A 446 -18.63 6.70 -7.24
N THR A 447 -18.98 7.94 -6.87
CA THR A 447 -18.26 8.69 -5.81
C THR A 447 -18.62 8.19 -4.42
N LYS A 448 -19.80 7.59 -4.27
CA LYS A 448 -20.30 6.90 -3.09
C LYS A 448 -21.19 5.74 -3.52
N PHE A 449 -21.18 4.66 -2.75
CA PHE A 449 -22.09 3.52 -2.92
C PHE A 449 -22.74 3.18 -1.58
N GLN A 450 -23.93 2.59 -1.65
CA GLN A 450 -24.67 2.14 -0.47
C GLN A 450 -24.83 0.63 -0.56
N LEU A 451 -24.49 -0.07 0.51
CA LEU A 451 -24.65 -1.52 0.62
C LEU A 451 -25.81 -1.84 1.55
N SER A 452 -26.74 -2.65 1.07
CA SER A 452 -27.76 -3.34 1.86
C SER A 452 -27.72 -4.81 1.45
N LEU A 453 -27.51 -5.70 2.41
CA LEU A 453 -27.40 -7.13 2.18
C LEU A 453 -28.27 -7.87 3.20
N ALA A 454 -29.39 -8.41 2.73
CA ALA A 454 -30.22 -9.33 3.48
C ALA A 454 -29.78 -10.78 3.22
N MET A 455 -29.89 -11.61 4.26
CA MET A 455 -29.48 -13.00 4.24
C MET A 455 -30.57 -13.87 4.88
N ALA A 456 -31.02 -14.88 4.15
CA ALA A 456 -31.83 -15.97 4.67
C ALA A 456 -31.10 -17.30 4.46
N HIS A 457 -31.26 -18.25 5.38
CA HIS A 457 -30.52 -19.51 5.31
C HIS A 457 -31.29 -20.68 5.90
N GLY A 458 -30.94 -21.90 5.47
CA GLY A 458 -31.45 -23.16 5.99
C GLY A 458 -30.49 -24.31 5.74
N VAL A 459 -30.85 -25.50 6.20
CA VAL A 459 -30.11 -26.74 5.92
C VAL A 459 -31.02 -27.80 5.34
N GLN A 460 -30.47 -28.62 4.45
CA GLN A 460 -31.15 -29.77 3.85
C GLN A 460 -30.35 -31.06 4.14
N PRO A 461 -31.02 -32.18 4.47
CA PRO A 461 -30.35 -33.45 4.72
C PRO A 461 -29.60 -33.95 3.48
N GLY A 462 -28.45 -34.59 3.70
CA GLY A 462 -27.46 -34.96 2.67
C GLY A 462 -27.91 -35.96 1.60
N ASP A 463 -29.07 -36.59 1.74
CA ASP A 463 -29.57 -37.60 0.80
C ASP A 463 -30.80 -37.09 0.02
N GLY A 464 -30.54 -36.52 -1.16
CA GLY A 464 -31.48 -36.43 -2.27
C GLY A 464 -32.69 -35.50 -2.09
N GLY A 465 -32.57 -34.27 -2.59
CA GLY A 465 -33.73 -33.38 -2.73
C GLY A 465 -33.45 -32.11 -3.51
N GLY A 466 -33.42 -32.21 -4.85
CA GLY A 466 -33.79 -31.14 -5.79
C GLY A 466 -33.50 -29.68 -5.42
N GLY A 467 -32.27 -29.35 -5.00
CA GLY A 467 -31.84 -27.96 -4.95
C GLY A 467 -31.81 -27.41 -6.37
N ILE A 468 -32.58 -26.36 -6.64
CA ILE A 468 -32.54 -25.67 -7.93
C ILE A 468 -31.17 -25.01 -8.03
N PHE A 469 -30.27 -25.65 -8.76
CA PHE A 469 -29.02 -25.04 -9.17
C PHE A 469 -29.35 -24.07 -10.29
N PHE A 470 -29.29 -22.76 -10.02
CA PHE A 470 -29.10 -21.80 -11.09
C PHE A 470 -27.61 -21.82 -11.42
N PRO A 471 -27.17 -22.50 -12.50
CA PRO A 471 -25.81 -22.34 -12.95
C PRO A 471 -25.60 -20.83 -13.16
N PRO A 472 -24.52 -20.25 -12.62
CA PRO A 472 -24.16 -18.89 -12.99
C PRO A 472 -24.03 -18.84 -14.52
N PRO A 473 -24.18 -17.65 -15.14
CA PRO A 473 -23.80 -17.47 -16.54
C PRO A 473 -22.42 -18.09 -16.77
N ALA A 474 -22.21 -18.75 -17.92
CA ALA A 474 -20.99 -19.50 -18.26
C ALA A 474 -19.68 -18.69 -18.10
N ASP A 475 -19.80 -17.38 -17.91
CA ASP A 475 -18.74 -16.40 -17.86
C ASP A 475 -18.33 -16.01 -16.42
N VAL A 476 -19.07 -16.44 -15.37
CA VAL A 476 -18.76 -16.06 -13.97
C VAL A 476 -17.85 -17.08 -13.29
N THR A 477 -16.59 -16.71 -13.14
CA THR A 477 -15.48 -17.64 -12.87
C THR A 477 -15.20 -17.90 -11.38
N MET A 478 -15.96 -17.30 -10.46
CA MET A 478 -15.72 -17.43 -9.00
C MET A 478 -16.62 -18.43 -8.27
N HIS A 479 -17.54 -19.10 -8.96
CA HIS A 479 -18.42 -20.09 -8.35
C HIS A 479 -17.84 -21.49 -8.45
N VAL A 480 -16.81 -21.72 -7.64
CA VAL A 480 -16.18 -23.03 -7.52
C VAL A 480 -16.40 -23.54 -6.10
N PHE A 481 -16.99 -24.73 -5.99
CA PHE A 481 -16.97 -25.47 -4.73
C PHE A 481 -15.55 -25.95 -4.48
N LEU A 482 -14.95 -25.44 -3.41
CA LEU A 482 -13.62 -25.83 -3.03
C LEU A 482 -13.76 -26.89 -1.92
N PRO A 483 -13.25 -28.11 -2.12
CA PRO A 483 -13.30 -29.13 -1.10
C PRO A 483 -12.48 -28.73 0.14
N ILE A 484 -12.93 -29.17 1.31
CA ILE A 484 -12.21 -29.03 2.57
C ILE A 484 -11.46 -30.34 2.82
N ALA A 485 -10.14 -30.31 2.72
CA ALA A 485 -9.31 -31.49 2.99
C ALA A 485 -9.39 -31.91 4.47
N HIS A 486 -9.52 -33.21 4.74
CA HIS A 486 -9.37 -33.75 6.09
C HIS A 486 -7.90 -33.69 6.51
N ARG A 487 -7.52 -32.82 7.45
CA ARG A 487 -6.30 -33.01 8.25
C ARG A 487 -6.53 -32.71 9.73
N PRO A 488 -6.28 -33.68 10.64
CA PRO A 488 -6.23 -33.42 12.08
C PRO A 488 -4.93 -32.69 12.44
N GLN A 489 -5.03 -31.61 13.23
CA GLN A 489 -3.89 -30.90 13.83
C GLN A 489 -3.35 -31.69 15.03
N GLN A 490 -2.02 -31.85 15.11
CA GLN A 490 -1.33 -31.99 16.40
C GLN A 490 -0.23 -30.94 16.49
N ILE A 491 -0.45 -30.00 17.41
CA ILE A 491 0.49 -29.03 17.93
C ILE A 491 1.46 -29.80 18.81
N VAL A 492 2.76 -29.72 18.51
CA VAL A 492 3.81 -30.07 19.47
C VAL A 492 4.64 -28.83 19.72
N SER A 493 4.37 -28.21 20.86
CA SER A 493 5.26 -27.28 21.53
C SER A 493 6.50 -28.05 22.00
N SER A 494 7.69 -27.52 21.71
CA SER A 494 8.86 -27.82 22.53
C SER A 494 9.74 -26.57 22.65
N SER A 495 9.81 -26.10 23.88
CA SER A 495 10.81 -25.19 24.42
C SER A 495 12.14 -25.92 24.62
N THR A 496 13.28 -25.27 24.39
CA THR A 496 14.41 -25.14 25.35
C THR A 496 15.65 -24.42 24.76
N SER A 497 15.98 -23.29 25.40
CA SER A 497 17.28 -22.78 25.87
C SER A 497 18.64 -23.00 25.15
N SER A 498 19.29 -21.84 24.93
CA SER A 498 20.64 -21.40 25.38
C SER A 498 21.94 -21.66 24.57
N SER A 499 22.53 -20.52 24.16
CA SER A 499 23.94 -20.08 24.22
C SER A 499 25.03 -20.75 23.36
N SER A 500 25.73 -19.94 22.55
CA SER A 500 27.09 -19.46 22.88
C SER A 500 27.55 -18.37 21.90
N ALA A 501 28.30 -17.41 22.43
CA ALA A 501 28.87 -16.28 21.71
C ALA A 501 30.20 -16.65 21.03
N ALA A 502 30.45 -16.09 19.85
CA ALA A 502 31.79 -15.98 19.27
C ALA A 502 31.96 -14.58 18.67
N ALA A 503 33.05 -13.92 19.08
CA ALA A 503 33.41 -12.56 18.73
C ALA A 503 34.11 -12.52 17.35
N GLU A 504 33.72 -11.59 16.49
CA GLU A 504 34.50 -11.21 15.30
C GLU A 504 34.61 -9.69 15.15
N SER A 505 35.75 -9.31 14.59
CA SER A 505 36.44 -8.02 14.69
C SER A 505 35.79 -6.89 13.90
N SER A 506 35.80 -5.71 14.51
CA SER A 506 35.35 -4.43 13.96
C SER A 506 36.16 -3.95 12.75
N ALA A 507 35.50 -3.81 11.60
CA ALA A 507 35.89 -2.87 10.55
C ALA A 507 34.81 -1.78 10.48
N GLN A 508 35.19 -0.52 10.70
CA GLN A 508 34.23 0.58 10.72
C GLN A 508 33.66 0.84 9.32
N PRO A 509 32.33 1.03 9.19
CA PRO A 509 31.71 1.39 7.93
C PRO A 509 32.01 2.85 7.53
N PRO A 510 32.07 3.15 6.21
CA PRO A 510 32.34 4.50 5.72
C PRO A 510 31.21 5.46 6.06
N SER A 511 31.56 6.73 6.33
CA SER A 511 30.63 7.75 6.81
C SER A 511 29.54 8.09 5.78
N THR A 512 28.36 8.48 6.27
CA THR A 512 27.17 8.88 5.49
C THR A 512 27.48 9.86 4.36
N GLN A 513 28.46 10.75 4.54
CA GLN A 513 28.90 11.69 3.50
C GLN A 513 29.60 11.02 2.30
N GLN A 514 30.34 9.92 2.53
CA GLN A 514 30.98 9.16 1.46
C GLN A 514 29.94 8.33 0.68
N ARG A 515 28.91 7.83 1.35
CA ARG A 515 27.79 7.09 0.73
C ARG A 515 26.91 7.98 -0.16
N ILE A 516 26.57 9.18 0.32
CA ILE A 516 25.83 10.20 -0.47
C ILE A 516 26.57 10.58 -1.75
N LYS A 517 27.91 10.65 -1.70
CA LYS A 517 28.72 10.96 -2.88
C LYS A 517 28.66 9.84 -3.93
N THR A 518 28.77 8.58 -3.49
CA THR A 518 28.68 7.43 -4.40
C THR A 518 27.30 7.31 -5.08
N LEU A 519 26.22 7.57 -4.33
CA LEU A 519 24.86 7.63 -4.89
C LEU A 519 24.68 8.78 -5.90
N PHE A 520 25.26 9.96 -5.63
CA PHE A 520 25.27 11.06 -6.59
C PHE A 520 26.05 10.72 -7.86
N ASP A 521 27.17 9.99 -7.73
CA ASP A 521 28.00 9.56 -8.85
C ASP A 521 27.28 8.48 -9.70
N GLU A 522 26.52 7.58 -9.08
CA GLU A 522 25.67 6.60 -9.78
C GLU A 522 24.47 7.22 -10.49
N PHE A 523 23.80 8.15 -9.82
CA PHE A 523 22.72 8.93 -10.40
C PHE A 523 23.21 9.78 -11.60
N ALA A 524 24.40 10.38 -11.49
CA ALA A 524 25.04 11.12 -12.59
C ALA A 524 25.36 10.21 -13.79
N ARG A 525 25.81 8.97 -13.56
CA ARG A 525 26.02 7.96 -14.62
C ARG A 525 24.71 7.57 -15.32
N GLY A 526 23.60 7.50 -14.57
CA GLY A 526 22.26 7.26 -15.10
C GLY A 526 21.76 8.41 -16.00
N ILE A 527 21.96 9.66 -15.59
CA ILE A 527 21.65 10.84 -16.41
C ILE A 527 22.49 10.86 -17.69
N ASP A 528 23.78 10.53 -17.63
CA ASP A 528 24.64 10.53 -18.81
C ASP A 528 24.21 9.48 -19.86
N SER A 529 23.65 8.35 -19.41
CA SER A 529 23.02 7.35 -20.30
C SER A 529 21.70 7.86 -20.90
N ALA A 530 20.89 8.58 -20.12
CA ALA A 530 19.64 9.19 -20.60
C ALA A 530 19.89 10.36 -21.58
N LEU A 531 20.96 11.13 -21.40
CA LEU A 531 21.38 12.21 -22.30
C LEU A 531 21.90 11.68 -23.64
N LYS A 532 22.62 10.55 -23.63
CA LYS A 532 23.04 9.83 -24.86
C LYS A 532 21.85 9.33 -25.68
N LEU A 533 20.79 8.84 -25.02
CA LEU A 533 19.53 8.44 -25.67
C LEU A 533 18.76 9.62 -26.29
N LEU A 534 19.01 10.85 -25.82
CA LEU A 534 18.44 12.08 -26.36
C LEU A 534 19.35 12.77 -27.40
N GLY A 535 20.47 12.14 -27.78
CA GLY A 535 21.39 12.64 -28.81
C GLY A 535 22.29 13.80 -28.39
N LEU A 536 22.39 14.10 -27.09
CA LEU A 536 23.22 15.19 -26.58
C LEU A 536 24.56 14.63 -26.08
N ARG A 537 25.68 15.15 -26.62
CA ARG A 537 27.03 14.72 -26.21
C ARG A 537 27.52 15.50 -24.98
N PRO A 538 28.34 14.91 -24.10
CA PRO A 538 28.98 15.64 -23.00
C PRO A 538 29.96 16.67 -23.56
N GLY A 539 29.74 17.96 -23.24
CA GLY A 539 30.65 19.07 -23.63
C GLY A 539 30.14 20.05 -24.69
N ALA A 540 28.86 20.04 -25.06
CA ALA A 540 28.31 21.04 -25.99
C ALA A 540 28.27 22.45 -25.34
N GLN A 541 28.80 23.45 -26.05
CA GLN A 541 28.73 24.87 -25.64
C GLN A 541 27.32 25.45 -25.85
N GLU A 542 27.01 26.54 -25.15
CA GLU A 542 25.67 27.17 -25.04
C GLU A 542 24.94 27.39 -26.38
N ASP A 543 25.66 27.52 -27.51
CA ASP A 543 25.06 27.79 -28.82
C ASP A 543 24.41 26.56 -29.50
N ASP A 544 24.79 25.33 -29.14
CA ASP A 544 24.19 24.11 -29.71
C ASP A 544 22.80 23.78 -29.10
N LEU A 545 22.48 24.34 -27.92
CA LEU A 545 21.21 24.12 -27.22
C LEU A 545 20.05 24.91 -27.83
N CYS A 546 20.32 26.01 -28.53
CA CYS A 546 19.30 26.83 -29.20
C CYS A 546 18.75 26.17 -30.48
N GLY A 547 19.53 25.33 -31.17
CA GLY A 547 19.12 24.67 -32.42
C GLY A 547 18.04 23.59 -32.23
N VAL A 548 18.13 22.80 -31.15
CA VAL A 548 17.23 21.66 -30.91
C VAL A 548 15.85 22.09 -30.39
N VAL A 549 15.76 23.23 -29.70
CA VAL A 549 14.48 23.78 -29.19
C VAL A 549 13.57 24.28 -30.32
N SER A 550 14.12 24.60 -31.49
CA SER A 550 13.35 25.08 -32.65
C SER A 550 12.57 24.00 -33.42
N ARG A 551 12.91 22.71 -33.27
CA ARG A 551 12.33 21.64 -34.12
C ARG A 551 11.13 20.89 -33.52
N ASN A 552 10.81 21.09 -32.24
CA ASN A 552 9.69 20.43 -31.58
C ASN A 552 8.74 21.45 -30.93
N GLN A 553 8.07 22.27 -31.75
CA GLN A 553 6.90 23.03 -31.29
C GLN A 553 5.71 22.08 -31.13
N ILE A 554 5.41 21.71 -29.89
CA ILE A 554 4.07 21.27 -29.50
C ILE A 554 3.20 22.54 -29.47
N ARG A 555 2.24 22.63 -30.39
CA ARG A 555 1.25 23.72 -30.42
C ARG A 555 0.40 23.66 -29.15
N CYS A 556 0.53 24.65 -28.28
CA CYS A 556 -0.50 24.97 -27.29
C CYS A 556 -1.68 25.63 -28.01
N ILE A 557 -2.83 24.96 -28.06
CA ILE A 557 -4.10 25.59 -28.44
C ILE A 557 -4.71 26.11 -27.15
N GLY A 558 -4.60 27.42 -26.91
CA GLY A 558 -5.40 28.12 -25.93
C GLY A 558 -6.77 28.40 -26.53
N HIS A 559 -7.83 28.05 -25.82
CA HIS A 559 -9.17 28.51 -26.13
C HIS A 559 -9.47 29.72 -25.25
N ASP A 560 -9.49 30.89 -25.90
CA ASP A 560 -10.10 32.10 -25.36
C ASP A 560 -11.59 31.86 -25.11
N SER A 561 -12.10 32.30 -23.96
CA SER A 561 -13.39 33.00 -23.87
C SER A 561 -13.59 33.60 -22.47
N GLN A 562 -13.48 34.93 -22.43
CA GLN A 562 -14.09 35.97 -21.57
C GLN A 562 -14.12 35.79 -20.05
#